data_AF-A0A0C5XZJ0-F1
#
_entry.id   AF-A0A0C5XZJ0-F1
#
_cell.length_a   1.000
_cell.length_b   1.000
_cell.length_c   1.000
_cell.angle_alpha   90.00
_cell.angle_beta   90.00
_cell.angle_gamma   90.00
#
_symmetry.space_group_name_H-M   'P 1'
#
loop_
_entity.id
_entity.type
_entity.pdbx_description
1 polymer ?
#
loop_
_entity_poly.entity_id
_entity_poly.type
_entity_poly.pdbx_seq_one_letter_code
_entity_poly.pdbx_strand_id
1 'polypeptide(L)' 'MGIDTDAMDSRARNVGKEFTEELHKRTMVDEIIFDPRLTGVPNIAVFDRAFSELSAKRAIDLIRADVLADELPASV' A
#
# COMPACT_ATOMS: atom_id res chain seq x y z
N MET A 1 15.21 -2.05 3.97
CA MET A 1 14.64 -2.65 5.20
C MET A 1 13.72 -3.77 4.76
N GLY A 2 14.21 -5.01 4.81
CA GLY A 2 13.61 -6.17 4.15
C GLY A 2 12.44 -6.79 4.91
N ILE A 3 11.36 -6.05 5.06
CA ILE A 3 10.08 -6.64 5.45
C ILE A 3 9.36 -6.95 4.16
N ASP A 4 9.30 -8.24 3.85
CA ASP A 4 8.50 -8.76 2.75
C ASP A 4 7.03 -8.41 3.04
N THR A 5 6.57 -7.31 2.48
CA THR A 5 5.20 -6.79 2.70
C THR A 5 4.24 -7.52 1.78
N ASP A 6 4.46 -8.82 1.59
CA ASP A 6 3.79 -9.66 0.61
C ASP A 6 2.28 -9.63 0.87
N ALA A 7 1.54 -9.27 -0.17
CA ALA A 7 0.09 -9.13 -0.14
C ALA A 7 -0.59 -10.26 -0.92
N MET A 8 0.07 -11.41 -1.09
CA MET A 8 -0.56 -12.65 -1.56
C MET A 8 -0.87 -13.63 -0.42
N ASP A 9 -0.10 -13.61 0.67
CA ASP A 9 -0.38 -14.40 1.86
C ASP A 9 -0.86 -13.48 3.00
N SER A 10 -2.05 -13.76 3.53
CA SER A 10 -2.70 -13.00 4.61
C SER A 10 -1.77 -12.73 5.81
N ARG A 11 -0.81 -13.63 6.04
CA ARG A 11 0.16 -13.55 7.12
C ARG A 11 1.21 -12.45 6.91
N ALA A 12 1.75 -12.31 5.70
CA ALA A 12 2.76 -11.30 5.41
C ALA A 12 2.15 -9.88 5.39
N ARG A 13 0.89 -9.76 4.94
CA ARG A 13 0.10 -8.53 5.08
C ARG A 13 -0.09 -8.12 6.54
N ASN A 14 -0.36 -9.07 7.43
CA ASN A 14 -0.50 -8.80 8.86
C ASN A 14 0.83 -8.36 9.49
N VAL A 15 1.94 -8.99 9.11
CA VAL A 15 3.28 -8.60 9.59
C VAL A 15 3.66 -7.19 9.11
N GLY A 16 3.41 -6.87 7.84
CA GLY A 16 3.61 -5.54 7.29
C GLY A 16 2.76 -4.49 8.02
N LYS A 17 1.49 -4.81 8.27
CA LYS A 17 0.57 -3.95 9.02
C LYS A 17 1.05 -3.72 10.45
N GLU A 18 1.40 -4.78 11.18
CA GLU A 18 1.88 -4.69 12.57
C GLU A 18 3.17 -3.86 12.65
N PHE A 19 4.09 -4.08 11.72
CA PHE A 19 5.30 -3.26 11.63
C PHE A 19 4.98 -1.78 11.39
N THR A 20 4.11 -1.49 10.43
CA THR A 20 3.71 -0.12 10.09
C THR A 20 2.98 0.56 11.25
N GLU A 21 2.14 -0.15 12.00
CA GLU A 21 1.47 0.35 13.21
C GLU A 21 2.46 0.64 14.34
N GLU A 22 3.42 -0.24 14.60
CA GLU A 22 4.45 -0.01 15.60
C GLU A 22 5.39 1.14 15.20
N LEU A 23 5.72 1.25 13.91
CA LEU A 23 6.49 2.38 13.40
C LEU A 23 5.71 3.69 13.56
N HIS A 24 4.41 3.69 13.28
CA HIS A 24 3.54 4.86 13.46
C HIS A 24 3.54 5.35 14.91
N LYS A 25 3.45 4.43 15.87
CA LYS A 25 3.45 4.74 17.32
C LYS A 25 4.81 5.22 17.83
N ARG A 26 5.90 4.67 17.29
CA ARG A 26 7.26 4.88 17.82
C ARG A 26 8.04 5.99 17.11
N THR A 27 7.54 6.51 15.99
CA THR A 27 8.26 7.48 15.17
C THR A 27 7.35 8.59 14.63
N MET A 28 7.94 9.75 14.34
CA MET A 28 7.28 10.90 13.69
C MET A 28 7.31 10.80 12.15
N VAL A 29 7.52 9.61 11.59
CA VAL A 29 7.99 9.42 10.20
C VAL A 29 7.00 9.73 9.07
N ASP A 30 5.77 10.19 9.19
CA ASP A 30 4.84 10.51 8.05
C ASP A 30 4.61 9.51 6.87
N GLU A 31 5.62 8.93 6.23
CA GLU A 31 5.52 8.01 5.11
C GLU A 31 6.62 6.92 5.09
N ILE A 32 6.33 5.80 4.42
CA ILE A 32 7.25 4.67 4.21
C ILE A 32 7.36 4.40 2.71
N ILE A 33 8.58 4.38 2.18
CA ILE A 33 8.88 3.90 0.83
C ILE A 33 9.21 2.42 0.89
N PHE A 34 8.58 1.62 0.02
CA PHE A 34 8.81 0.18 -0.07
C PHE A 34 8.76 -0.28 -1.52
N ASP A 35 9.52 -1.33 -1.85
CA ASP A 35 9.53 -1.91 -3.19
C ASP A 35 8.43 -2.97 -3.30
N PRO A 36 7.37 -2.74 -4.11
CA PRO A 36 6.35 -3.75 -4.35
C PRO A 36 6.86 -4.81 -5.32
N ARG A 37 6.57 -6.07 -5.01
CA ARG A 37 6.94 -7.20 -5.88
C ARG A 37 6.20 -7.21 -7.22
N LEU A 38 4.96 -6.71 -7.25
CA LEU A 38 4.07 -6.83 -8.42
C LEU A 38 4.45 -5.86 -9.55
N THR A 39 4.75 -4.61 -9.21
CA THR A 39 4.99 -3.55 -10.20
C THR A 39 6.48 -3.29 -10.40
N GLY A 40 7.35 -3.68 -9.46
CA GLY A 40 8.78 -3.37 -9.50
C GLY A 40 9.09 -1.87 -9.44
N VAL A 41 8.10 -1.04 -9.10
CA VAL A 41 8.20 0.42 -9.00
C VAL A 41 7.95 0.79 -7.54
N PRO A 42 8.84 1.55 -6.87
CA PRO A 42 8.67 1.90 -5.46
C PRO A 42 7.29 2.50 -5.15
N ASN A 43 6.67 1.98 -4.09
CA ASN A 43 5.40 2.45 -3.56
C ASN A 43 5.61 3.24 -2.27
N ILE A 44 4.61 4.03 -1.90
CA ILE A 44 4.59 4.85 -0.68
C ILE A 44 3.35 4.51 0.14
N ALA A 45 3.54 4.26 1.43
CA ALA A 45 2.46 4.21 2.42
C ALA A 45 2.52 5.47 3.28
N VAL A 46 1.45 6.27 3.28
CA VAL A 46 1.37 7.54 4.02
C VAL A 46 0.51 7.33 5.27
N PHE A 47 0.99 7.83 6.41
CA PHE A 47 0.22 7.83 7.65
C PHE A 47 -0.81 8.96 7.65
N ASP A 48 -1.93 8.74 8.33
CA ASP A 48 -3.05 9.67 8.46
C ASP A 48 -2.65 11.08 8.93
N ARG A 49 -1.69 11.18 9.85
CA ARG A 49 -1.15 12.46 10.35
C ARG A 49 -0.58 13.38 9.26
N ALA A 50 -0.13 12.82 8.14
CA ALA A 50 0.49 13.56 7.04
C ALA A 50 -0.51 13.87 5.91
N PHE A 51 -1.78 13.48 6.02
CA PHE A 51 -2.76 13.67 4.95
C PHE A 51 -3.02 15.14 4.62
N SER A 52 -2.87 16.06 5.59
CA SER A 52 -3.01 17.50 5.35
C SER A 52 -1.90 18.07 4.45
N GLU A 53 -0.78 17.36 4.30
CA GLU A 53 0.34 17.76 3.45
C GLU A 53 0.21 17.22 2.03
N LEU A 54 -0.68 16.25 1.82
CA LEU A 54 -0.94 15.68 0.50
C LEU A 54 -1.72 16.67 -0.36
N SER A 55 -1.19 16.94 -1.55
CA SER A 55 -1.89 17.68 -2.59
C SER A 55 -2.27 16.76 -3.74
N ALA A 56 -3.55 16.71 -4.05
CA ALA A 56 -4.02 15.96 -5.20
C ALA A 56 -3.62 16.66 -6.50
N LYS A 57 -3.13 15.89 -7.46
CA LYS A 57 -3.10 16.32 -8.87
C LYS A 57 -4.44 16.05 -9.53
N ARG A 58 -4.56 16.42 -10.80
CA ARG A 58 -5.74 16.15 -11.63
C ARG A 58 -6.12 14.67 -11.51
N ALA A 59 -7.33 14.40 -11.02
CA ALA A 59 -7.90 13.06 -11.02
C ALA A 59 -8.06 12.59 -12.48
N ILE A 60 -7.67 11.35 -12.74
CA ILE A 60 -7.87 10.69 -14.02
C ILE A 60 -8.85 9.54 -13.81
N ASP A 61 -9.74 9.32 -14.76
CA ASP A 61 -10.66 8.20 -14.69
C ASP A 61 -9.88 6.89 -14.87
N LEU A 62 -10.00 6.02 -13.87
CA LEU A 62 -9.45 4.68 -13.97
C LEU A 62 -10.41 3.84 -14.82
N ILE A 63 -10.09 3.69 -16.10
CA ILE A 63 -10.82 2.79 -17.00
C ILE A 63 -10.56 1.37 -16.49
N ARG A 64 -11.58 0.75 -15.90
CA ARG A 64 -11.55 -0.69 -15.62
C ARG A 64 -11.46 -1.39 -16.98
N ALA A 65 -10.31 -2.00 -17.28
CA ALA A 65 -10.24 -2.94 -18.36
C ALA A 65 -11.10 -4.14 -17.98
N ASP A 66 -12.16 -4.41 -18.75
CA ASP A 66 -13.09 -5.53 -18.50
C ASP A 66 -12.37 -6.88 -18.38
N VAL A 67 -11.18 -6.99 -18.96
CA VAL A 67 -10.28 -8.15 -18.92
C VAL A 67 -9.71 -8.43 -17.51
N LEU A 68 -9.69 -7.45 -16.61
CA LEU A 68 -9.17 -7.62 -15.25
C LEU A 68 -10.20 -8.19 -14.26
N ALA A 69 -11.47 -8.31 -14.68
CA ALA A 69 -12.55 -8.84 -13.84
C ALA A 69 -12.42 -10.36 -13.61
N ASP A 70 -11.82 -11.08 -14.56
CA ASP A 70 -11.66 -12.54 -14.50
C ASP A 70 -10.51 -12.98 -13.57
N GLU A 71 -9.58 -12.07 -13.23
CA GLU A 71 -8.39 -12.33 -12.40
C GLU A 71 -8.59 -11.99 -10.90
N LEU A 72 -9.75 -11.42 -10.53
CA LEU A 72 -10.10 -11.15 -9.14
C LEU A 72 -11.06 -12.24 -8.65
N PRO A 73 -10.68 -13.06 -7.64
CA PRO A 73 -11.61 -14.05 -7.09
C PRO A 73 -12.85 -13.33 -6.56
N ALA A 74 -14.01 -13.72 -7.09
CA ALA A 74 -15.30 -13.17 -6.70
C ALA A 74 -15.45 -13.21 -5.18
N SER A 75 -15.46 -12.04 -4.55
CA SER A 75 -15.79 -11.93 -3.13
C SER A 75 -17.30 -12.16 -2.98
N VAL A 76 -17.65 -13.29 -2.35
CA VAL A 76 -18.97 -13.62 -1.80
C VAL A 76 -19.16 -12.88 -0.48
#